data_AF-A0A3C1BHV4-F1
#
_entry.id   AF-A0A3C1BHV4-F1
#
_cell.length_a   1.000
_cell.length_b   1.000
_cell.length_c   1.000
_cell.angle_alpha   90.00
_cell.angle_beta   90.00
_cell.angle_gamma   90.00
#
_symmetry.space_group_name_H-M   'P 1'
#
loop_
_entity.id
_entity.type
_entity.pdbx_description
1 polymer ?
#
loop_
_entity_poly.entity_id
_entity_poly.type
_entity_poly.pdbx_seq_one_letter_code
_entity_poly.pdbx_strand_id
1 'polypeptide(L)' 'MASLIIQSDNSDNLELIAKLAQKLGIHVNSVTEEQSEDLAIGTIMFNAKTGKSVSPDSIMKKLRK' A
#
# COMPACT_ATOMS: atom_id res chain seq x y z
N MET A 1 -2.01 -14.57 -1.47
CA MET A 1 -2.58 -13.80 -0.35
C MET A 1 -3.17 -12.53 -0.93
N ALA A 2 -4.43 -12.24 -0.69
CA ALA A 2 -5.09 -11.02 -1.17
C ALA A 2 -5.36 -10.12 0.03
N SER A 3 -5.00 -8.85 -0.08
CA SER A 3 -5.17 -7.84 0.96
C SER A 3 -6.15 -6.78 0.47
N LEU A 4 -7.04 -6.35 1.36
CA LEU A 4 -8.03 -5.31 1.08
C LEU A 4 -7.81 -4.16 2.07
N ILE A 5 -7.66 -2.95 1.55
CA ILE A 5 -7.61 -1.72 2.36
C ILE A 5 -8.96 -1.02 2.19
N ILE A 6 -9.58 -0.64 3.31
CA ILE A 6 -10.88 0.03 3.34
C ILE A 6 -10.69 1.36 4.06
N GLN A 7 -11.08 2.46 3.41
CA GLN A 7 -11.08 3.80 3.98
C GLN A 7 -12.52 4.31 4.07
N SER A 8 -12.83 5.05 5.14
CA SER A 8 -14.13 5.65 5.39
C SER A 8 -13.94 6.82 6.35
N ASP A 9 -14.64 7.93 6.11
CA ASP A 9 -14.65 9.10 6.99
C ASP A 9 -15.49 8.86 8.27
N ASN A 10 -16.26 7.78 8.29
CA ASN A 10 -17.08 7.36 9.43
C ASN A 10 -16.39 6.18 10.15
N SER A 11 -15.95 6.43 11.38
CA SER A 11 -15.30 5.44 12.26
C SER A 11 -16.20 4.28 12.64
N ASP A 12 -17.49 4.53 12.86
CA ASP A 12 -18.44 3.53 13.34
C ASP A 12 -18.69 2.45 12.28
N ASN A 13 -18.74 2.88 11.01
CA ASN A 13 -18.85 1.96 9.88
C ASN A 13 -17.62 1.06 9.74
N LEU A 14 -16.42 1.62 9.93
CA LEU A 14 -15.17 0.85 9.90
C LEU A 14 -15.11 -0.18 11.03
N GLU A 15 -15.54 0.19 12.24
CA GLU A 15 -15.60 -0.73 13.37
C GLU A 15 -16.58 -1.87 13.13
N LEU A 16 -17.75 -1.58 12.52
CA LEU A 16 -18.74 -2.59 12.17
C LEU A 16 -18.16 -3.62 11.17
N ILE A 17 -17.48 -3.13 10.12
CA ILE A 17 -16.85 -3.96 9.10
C ILE A 17 -15.71 -4.79 9.72
N ALA A 18 -14.89 -4.19 10.59
CA ALA A 18 -13.83 -4.89 11.29
C ALA A 18 -14.36 -6.04 12.16
N LYS A 19 -15.44 -5.81 12.91
CA LYS A 19 -16.12 -6.84 13.73
C LYS A 19 -16.70 -7.95 12.86
N LEU A 20 -17.28 -7.63 11.71
CA LEU A 20 -17.79 -8.63 10.77
C LEU A 20 -16.65 -9.49 10.22
N ALA A 21 -15.57 -8.88 9.77
CA ALA A 21 -14.40 -9.57 9.23
C ALA A 21 -13.77 -10.50 10.28
N GLN A 22 -13.63 -10.05 11.53
CA GLN A 22 -13.18 -10.90 12.64
C GLN A 22 -14.11 -12.11 12.86
N LYS A 23 -15.44 -11.93 12.80
CA LYS A 23 -16.41 -13.04 12.92
C LYS A 23 -16.30 -14.04 11.77
N LEU A 24 -15.89 -13.60 10.59
CA LEU A 24 -15.63 -14.46 9.43
C LEU A 24 -14.26 -15.15 9.50
N GLY A 25 -13.47 -14.92 10.55
CA GLY A 25 -12.12 -15.48 10.71
C GLY A 25 -11.06 -14.75 9.89
N ILE A 26 -11.36 -13.55 9.39
CA ILE A 26 -10.42 -12.71 8.63
C ILE A 26 -9.61 -11.88 9.64
N HIS A 27 -8.29 -11.84 9.46
CA HIS A 27 -7.44 -10.95 10.25
C HIS A 27 -7.60 -9.50 9.80
N VAL A 28 -7.90 -8.64 10.77
CA VAL A 28 -8.08 -7.20 10.57
C VAL A 28 -6.99 -6.47 11.33
N ASN A 29 -6.22 -5.66 10.62
CA ASN A 29 -5.22 -4.77 11.19
C ASN A 29 -5.62 -3.33 10.87
N SER A 30 -5.52 -2.45 11.86
CA SER A 30 -5.60 -1.00 11.63
C SER A 30 -4.30 -0.53 10.98
N VAL A 31 -4.41 0.26 9.93
CA VAL A 31 -3.29 0.80 9.18
C VAL A 31 -3.30 2.31 9.35
N THR A 32 -2.15 2.92 9.66
CA THR A 32 -2.05 4.38 9.70
C THR A 32 -2.13 4.97 8.30
N GLU A 33 -2.38 6.28 8.19
CA GLU A 33 -2.37 6.99 6.91
C GLU A 33 -1.02 6.82 6.19
N GLU A 34 0.09 7.03 6.90
CA GLU A 34 1.46 6.82 6.39
C GLU A 34 1.68 5.39 5.85
N GLN A 35 1.22 4.37 6.59
CA GLN A 35 1.32 2.99 6.13
C GLN A 35 0.42 2.70 4.92
N SER A 36 -0.71 3.39 4.80
CA SER A 36 -1.59 3.29 3.62
C SER A 36 -0.94 3.92 2.39
N GLU A 37 -0.29 5.07 2.54
CA GLU A 37 0.49 5.72 1.48
C GLU A 37 1.66 4.84 1.02
N ASP A 38 2.42 4.29 1.98
CA ASP A 38 3.53 3.37 1.69
C ASP A 38 3.07 2.15 0.89
N LEU A 39 1.92 1.56 1.24
CA LEU A 39 1.34 0.43 0.50
C LEU A 39 0.92 0.82 -0.92
N ALA A 40 0.31 2.00 -1.09
CA ALA A 40 -0.10 2.49 -2.40
C ALA A 40 1.13 2.75 -3.29
N ILE A 41 2.14 3.45 -2.76
CA ILE A 41 3.40 3.72 -3.46
C ILE A 41 4.12 2.42 -3.78
N GLY A 42 4.24 1.51 -2.82
CA GLY A 42 4.87 0.20 -3.00
C GLY A 42 4.20 -0.62 -4.10
N THR A 43 2.87 -0.59 -4.18
CA THR A 43 2.11 -1.26 -5.24
C THR A 43 2.40 -0.67 -6.62
N ILE A 44 2.42 0.67 -6.73
CA ILE A 44 2.78 1.36 -7.98
C ILE A 44 4.22 1.02 -8.39
N MET A 45 5.17 1.07 -7.45
CA MET A 45 6.56 0.74 -7.70
C MET A 45 6.75 -0.71 -8.14
N PHE A 46 6.01 -1.65 -7.53
CA PHE A 46 6.03 -3.05 -7.91
C PHE A 46 5.53 -3.24 -9.34
N ASN A 47 4.41 -2.61 -9.69
CA ASN A 47 3.81 -2.69 -11.03
C ASN A 47 4.67 -2.00 -12.10
N ALA A 48 5.36 -0.91 -11.74
CA ALA A 48 6.26 -0.17 -12.65
C ALA A 48 7.67 -0.79 -12.77
N LYS A 49 7.96 -1.85 -12.01
CA LYS A 49 9.32 -2.42 -11.93
C LYS A 49 9.73 -3.00 -13.27
N THR A 50 10.80 -2.46 -13.86
CA THR A 50 11.30 -2.89 -15.19
C THR A 50 12.18 -4.15 -15.17
N GLY A 51 12.51 -4.65 -13.98
CA GLY A 51 13.42 -5.79 -13.78
C GLY A 51 14.90 -5.51 -14.05
N LYS A 52 15.26 -4.30 -14.49
CA LYS A 52 16.65 -3.91 -14.77
C LYS A 52 17.25 -3.21 -13.56
N SER A 53 18.44 -3.65 -13.14
CA SER A 53 19.27 -2.92 -12.18
C SER A 53 20.12 -1.90 -12.93
N VAL A 54 20.11 -0.64 -12.50
CA VAL A 54 20.85 0.46 -13.12
C VAL A 54 21.65 1.19 -12.05
N SER A 55 22.86 1.65 -12.40
CA SER A 55 23.73 2.34 -11.44
C SER A 55 23.23 3.78 -11.19
N PRO A 56 23.43 4.33 -9.98
CA PRO A 56 23.13 5.73 -9.68
C PRO A 56 23.80 6.70 -10.66
N ASP A 57 25.05 6.44 -11.05
CA ASP A 57 25.79 7.27 -12.01
C ASP A 57 25.10 7.34 -13.38
N SER A 58 24.54 6.21 -13.84
CA SER A 58 23.84 6.15 -15.13
C SER A 58 22.53 6.94 -15.11
N ILE A 59 21.86 7.02 -13.96
CA ILE A 59 20.65 7.83 -13.75
C ILE A 59 21.05 9.31 -13.68
N MET A 60 22.05 9.65 -12.86
CA MET A 60 22.44 11.04 -12.63
C MET A 60 22.96 11.73 -13.89
N LYS A 61 23.64 10.97 -14.78
CA LYS A 61 24.06 11.45 -16.10
C LYS A 61 22.88 11.84 -17.00
N LYS A 62 21.73 11.16 -16.88
CA LYS A 62 20.51 11.48 -17.64
C LYS A 62 19.76 12.69 -17.08
N LEU A 63 19.79 12.88 -15.76
CA LEU A 63 19.09 13.97 -15.07
C LEU A 63 19.81 15.32 -15.14
N ARG A 64 21.12 15.34 -15.44
CA ARG A 64 21.93 16.56 -15.57
C ARG A 64 21.96 17.16 -16.98
N LYS A 65 21.10 16.68 -17.88
CA LYS A 65 20.93 17.22 -19.24
C LYS A 65 19.69 18.10 -19.29
#